data_AF-K4D4Y5-F1
#
_entry.id   AF-K4D4Y5-F1
#
_cell.length_a   1.000
_cell.length_b   1.000
_cell.length_c   1.000
_cell.angle_alpha   90.00
_cell.angle_beta   90.00
_cell.angle_gamma   90.00
#
_symmetry.space_group_name_H-M   'P 1'
#
loop_
_entity.id
_entity.type
_entity.pdbx_description
1 polymer ?
#
loop_
_entity_poly.entity_id
_entity_poly.type
_entity_poly.pdbx_seq_one_letter_code
_entity_poly.pdbx_strand_id
1 'polypeptide(L)'
;MDGKPPNQNFLDGELVDIETLKNSWIIQHLEDEIMEDEFEKVDKLAFNQLCQSFENEILESNKMHILTLIQSLEDEGMVNSQFRSVYLLMKKEKPPSFFRNSVFIFFRDALSVIKNLILTLKSSSSSSSSASSSSVVDFDLLNMHCLQLKGSSSCIGACTIMNECSNFIEAIDKKSKNECLQAVKNLNKAYRELHIKFRSFMKVL
;
A
#
# COMPACT_ATOMS: atom_id res chain seq x y z
N MET A 1 19.32 -26.76 -63.34
CA MET A 1 18.55 -27.34 -62.22
C MET A 1 19.22 -26.87 -60.95
N ASP A 2 18.73 -25.73 -60.47
CA ASP A 2 19.18 -25.01 -59.29
C ASP A 2 18.76 -25.75 -58.02
N GLY A 3 19.71 -25.98 -57.13
CA GLY A 3 19.49 -26.60 -55.82
C GLY A 3 20.12 -25.75 -54.72
N LYS A 4 19.57 -24.55 -54.48
CA LYS A 4 19.91 -23.75 -53.31
C LYS A 4 19.28 -24.42 -52.08
N PRO A 5 20.02 -24.68 -50.99
CA PRO A 5 19.42 -25.27 -49.79
C PRO A 5 18.36 -24.32 -49.22
N PRO A 6 17.27 -24.84 -48.62
CA PRO A 6 16.23 -24.02 -48.07
C PRO A 6 16.80 -23.18 -46.94
N ASN A 7 16.56 -21.87 -47.04
CA ASN A 7 16.89 -20.87 -46.06
C ASN A 7 16.23 -21.27 -44.73
N GLN A 8 17.02 -21.67 -43.74
CA GLN A 8 16.55 -21.83 -42.36
C GLN A 8 16.36 -20.42 -41.78
N ASN A 9 15.26 -19.78 -42.16
CA ASN A 9 14.65 -18.75 -41.33
C ASN A 9 13.99 -19.49 -40.15
N PHE A 10 14.82 -19.95 -39.21
CA PHE A 10 14.33 -20.37 -37.92
C PHE A 10 13.82 -19.10 -37.25
N LEU A 11 12.51 -19.10 -37.00
CA LEU A 11 11.72 -18.04 -36.42
C LEU A 11 12.51 -17.30 -35.34
N ASP A 12 12.84 -16.03 -35.59
CA ASP A 12 13.12 -15.03 -34.55
C ASP A 12 11.81 -14.82 -33.75
N GLY A 13 11.39 -15.86 -33.04
CA GLY A 13 10.44 -15.74 -31.96
C GLY A 13 11.16 -15.01 -30.85
N GLU A 14 10.83 -13.74 -30.69
CA GLU A 14 11.27 -12.87 -29.59
C GLU A 14 11.08 -13.66 -28.29
N LEU A 15 12.16 -14.22 -27.74
CA LEU A 15 12.13 -14.95 -26.48
C LEU A 15 11.86 -13.89 -25.41
N VAL A 16 10.58 -13.72 -25.05
CA VAL A 16 10.20 -12.87 -23.94
C VAL A 16 10.86 -13.45 -22.69
N ASP A 17 11.76 -12.67 -22.11
CA ASP A 17 12.51 -13.04 -20.93
C ASP A 17 11.56 -13.41 -19.76
N ILE A 18 11.87 -14.51 -19.06
CA ILE A 18 11.04 -15.06 -17.97
C ILE A 18 10.87 -14.04 -16.85
N GLU A 19 11.90 -13.23 -16.59
CA GLU A 19 11.85 -12.18 -15.57
C GLU A 19 10.90 -11.04 -15.97
N THR A 20 10.86 -10.71 -17.25
CA THR A 20 9.87 -9.76 -17.80
C THR A 20 8.43 -10.27 -17.64
N LEU A 21 8.17 -11.55 -17.94
CA LEU A 21 6.84 -12.16 -17.73
C LEU A 21 6.44 -12.20 -16.25
N LYS A 22 7.39 -12.55 -15.37
CA LYS A 22 7.17 -12.56 -13.92
C LYS A 22 6.80 -11.17 -13.42
N ASN A 23 7.55 -10.13 -13.80
CA ASN A 23 7.29 -8.76 -13.38
C ASN A 23 5.93 -8.25 -13.89
N SER A 24 5.56 -8.59 -15.12
CA SER A 24 4.24 -8.27 -15.67
C SER A 24 3.10 -8.91 -14.86
N TRP A 25 3.20 -10.20 -14.54
CA TRP A 25 2.22 -10.91 -13.72
C TRP A 25 2.10 -10.30 -12.31
N ILE A 26 3.22 -9.94 -11.69
CA ILE A 26 3.24 -9.27 -10.38
C ILE A 26 2.42 -7.98 -10.41
N ILE A 27 2.66 -7.14 -11.42
CA ILE A 27 2.00 -5.84 -11.56
C ILE A 27 0.50 -6.04 -11.81
N GLN A 28 0.14 -6.93 -12.73
CA GLN A 28 -1.26 -7.20 -13.04
C GLN A 28 -2.02 -7.72 -11.82
N HIS A 29 -1.42 -8.65 -11.06
CA HIS A 29 -2.02 -9.16 -9.84
C HIS A 29 -2.21 -8.06 -8.77
N LEU A 30 -1.24 -7.17 -8.62
CA LEU A 30 -1.37 -6.02 -7.70
C LEU A 30 -2.44 -5.04 -8.13
N GLU A 31 -2.58 -4.80 -9.44
CA GLU A 31 -3.65 -3.97 -9.99
C GLU A 31 -5.02 -4.60 -9.69
N ASP A 32 -5.18 -5.91 -9.90
CA ASP A 32 -6.42 -6.63 -9.59
C ASP A 32 -6.75 -6.53 -8.08
N GLU A 33 -5.76 -6.74 -7.20
CA GLU A 33 -5.94 -6.64 -5.74
C GLU A 33 -6.34 -5.23 -5.27
N ILE A 34 -5.78 -4.19 -5.89
CA ILE A 34 -6.06 -2.80 -5.56
C ILE A 34 -7.41 -2.35 -6.12
N MET A 35 -7.81 -2.88 -7.28
CA MET A 35 -9.12 -2.63 -7.88
C MET A 35 -10.25 -3.28 -7.09
N GLU A 36 -10.01 -4.46 -6.49
CA GLU A 36 -10.93 -5.06 -5.51
C GLU A 36 -11.06 -4.20 -4.23
N ASP A 37 -10.00 -3.49 -3.86
CA ASP A 37 -9.95 -2.62 -2.68
C ASP A 37 -10.42 -1.18 -2.98
N GLU A 38 -11.06 -0.91 -4.14
CA GLU A 38 -11.74 0.36 -4.44
C GLU A 38 -12.96 0.57 -3.54
N PHE A 39 -12.63 0.89 -2.29
CA PHE A 39 -13.37 1.41 -1.16
C PHE A 39 -14.24 2.65 -1.46
N GLU A 40 -14.21 3.16 -2.70
CA GLU A 40 -14.57 4.53 -3.03
C GLU A 40 -16.08 4.82 -3.08
N LYS A 41 -16.94 3.80 -3.01
CA LYS A 41 -18.41 4.01 -3.05
C LYS A 41 -19.18 3.71 -1.78
N VAL A 42 -18.70 2.80 -0.92
CA VAL A 42 -19.53 2.29 0.19
C VAL A 42 -19.23 2.99 1.51
N ASP A 43 -17.97 3.40 1.75
CA ASP A 43 -17.60 3.90 3.08
C ASP A 43 -17.74 5.41 3.28
N LYS A 44 -17.83 6.27 2.25
CA LYS A 44 -18.16 7.70 2.46
C LYS A 44 -19.55 7.89 3.11
N LEU A 45 -20.53 7.11 2.68
CA LEU A 45 -21.90 7.21 3.19
C LEU A 45 -22.02 6.55 4.57
N ALA A 46 -21.45 5.35 4.75
CA ALA A 46 -21.44 4.64 6.03
C ALA A 46 -20.64 5.40 7.10
N PHE A 47 -19.51 6.02 6.73
CA PHE A 47 -18.68 6.83 7.62
C PHE A 47 -19.36 8.13 8.03
N ASN A 48 -20.02 8.83 7.09
CA ASN A 48 -20.80 10.02 7.42
C ASN A 48 -22.01 9.70 8.30
N GLN A 49 -22.68 8.55 8.06
CA GLN A 49 -23.79 8.07 8.89
C GLN A 49 -23.32 7.64 10.29
N LEU A 50 -22.18 6.98 10.42
CA LEU A 50 -21.57 6.63 11.73
C LEU A 50 -21.17 7.88 12.52
N CYS A 51 -20.60 8.90 11.86
CA CYS A 51 -20.22 10.14 12.52
C CYS A 51 -21.43 10.92 13.05
N GLN A 52 -22.62 10.79 12.44
CA GLN A 52 -23.85 11.43 12.91
C GLN A 52 -24.57 10.63 14.01
N SER A 53 -24.41 9.30 14.05
CA SER A 53 -25.09 8.45 15.05
C SER A 53 -24.39 8.40 16.41
N PHE A 54 -23.08 8.66 16.47
CA PHE A 54 -22.26 8.49 17.69
C PHE A 54 -22.08 9.77 18.53
N GLU A 55 -22.76 10.87 18.21
CA GLU A 55 -22.68 12.08 19.03
C GLU A 55 -23.47 12.02 20.35
N ASN A 56 -24.20 10.94 20.63
CA ASN A 56 -24.92 10.78 21.90
C ASN A 56 -24.70 9.39 22.51
N GLU A 57 -24.21 9.39 23.75
CA GLU A 57 -24.16 8.27 24.72
C GLU A 57 -23.24 7.08 24.40
N ILE A 58 -22.08 7.04 25.07
CA ILE A 58 -21.64 5.99 26.03
C ILE A 58 -20.20 6.35 26.44
N LEU A 59 -20.11 7.21 27.46
CA LEU A 59 -18.88 7.80 27.96
C LEU A 59 -18.27 6.89 29.06
N GLU A 60 -16.96 6.68 28.99
CA GLU A 60 -16.09 5.83 29.85
C GLU A 60 -16.12 4.30 29.70
N SER A 61 -17.27 3.61 29.60
CA SER A 61 -17.28 2.13 29.50
C SER A 61 -16.54 1.59 28.26
N ASN A 62 -16.66 2.27 27.11
CA ASN A 62 -15.97 1.87 25.87
C ASN A 62 -14.48 2.21 25.85
N LYS A 63 -13.98 3.06 26.76
CA LYS A 63 -12.57 3.48 26.77
C LYS A 63 -11.65 2.30 27.06
N MET A 64 -11.95 1.52 28.09
CA MET A 64 -11.14 0.35 28.44
C MET A 64 -11.18 -0.70 27.32
N HIS A 65 -12.34 -0.89 26.69
CA HIS A 65 -12.46 -1.79 25.55
C HIS A 65 -11.60 -1.34 24.36
N ILE A 66 -11.64 -0.05 24.00
CA ILE A 66 -10.80 0.52 22.93
C ILE A 66 -9.31 0.38 23.26
N LEU A 67 -8.90 0.65 24.50
CA LEU A 67 -7.50 0.50 24.91
C LEU A 67 -7.03 -0.96 24.87
N THR A 68 -7.89 -1.92 25.21
CA THR A 68 -7.59 -3.35 25.05
C THR A 68 -7.44 -3.74 23.58
N LEU A 69 -8.28 -3.20 22.68
CA LEU A 69 -8.12 -3.42 21.25
C LEU A 69 -6.81 -2.82 20.71
N ILE A 70 -6.45 -1.61 21.17
CA ILE A 70 -5.16 -0.98 20.84
C ILE A 70 -4.00 -1.86 21.33
N GLN A 71 -4.06 -2.36 22.57
CA GLN A 71 -3.04 -3.28 23.09
C GLN A 71 -2.92 -4.53 22.23
N SER A 72 -4.04 -5.12 21.79
CA SER A 72 -4.01 -6.27 20.88
C SER A 72 -3.32 -5.96 19.56
N LEU A 73 -3.53 -4.77 18.99
CA LEU A 73 -2.83 -4.34 17.77
C LEU A 73 -1.33 -4.09 18.01
N GLU A 74 -0.95 -3.60 19.19
CA GLU A 74 0.45 -3.44 19.60
C GLU A 74 1.13 -4.82 19.76
N ASP A 75 0.47 -5.77 20.41
CA ASP A 75 0.96 -7.13 20.64
C ASP A 75 1.10 -7.92 19.32
N GLU A 76 0.20 -7.68 18.36
CA GLU A 76 0.29 -8.20 16.98
C GLU A 76 1.37 -7.50 16.14
N GLY A 77 2.01 -6.43 16.64
CA GLY A 77 3.01 -5.66 15.92
C GLY A 77 2.46 -4.84 14.74
N MET A 78 1.15 -4.57 14.74
CA MET A 78 0.45 -3.81 13.72
C MET A 78 0.64 -2.29 13.90
N VAL A 79 0.61 -1.88 15.17
CA VAL A 79 0.84 -0.51 15.60
C VAL A 79 1.86 -0.49 16.74
N ASN A 80 2.38 0.68 17.08
CA ASN A 80 3.25 0.86 18.25
C ASN A 80 2.61 1.84 19.26
N SER A 81 3.33 2.11 20.35
CA SER A 81 2.85 3.01 21.43
C SER A 81 2.52 4.44 20.98
N GLN A 82 3.01 4.87 19.80
CA GLN A 82 2.60 6.14 19.20
C GLN A 82 1.11 6.14 18.90
N PHE A 83 0.56 5.03 18.40
CA PHE A 83 -0.87 4.94 18.05
C PHE A 83 -1.77 5.16 19.27
N ARG A 84 -1.45 4.50 20.39
CA ARG A 84 -2.11 4.74 21.68
C ARG A 84 -2.01 6.19 22.11
N SER A 85 -0.82 6.79 21.99
CA SER A 85 -0.58 8.19 22.37
C SER A 85 -1.42 9.15 21.53
N VAL A 86 -1.49 8.92 20.21
CA VAL A 86 -2.32 9.69 19.27
C VAL A 86 -3.80 9.55 19.63
N TYR A 87 -4.28 8.34 19.90
CA TYR A 87 -5.67 8.10 20.32
C TYR A 87 -6.02 8.88 21.60
N LEU A 88 -5.17 8.78 22.64
CA LEU A 88 -5.38 9.44 23.92
C LEU A 88 -5.35 10.97 23.79
N LEU A 89 -4.42 11.50 22.99
CA LEU A 89 -4.29 12.94 22.74
C LEU A 89 -5.51 13.48 21.99
N MET A 90 -5.89 12.83 20.88
CA MET A 90 -7.02 13.25 20.07
C MET A 90 -8.34 13.15 20.84
N LYS A 91 -8.51 12.15 21.71
CA LYS A 91 -9.70 12.04 22.57
C LYS A 91 -9.80 13.19 23.59
N LYS A 92 -8.66 13.70 24.08
CA LYS A 92 -8.63 14.77 25.10
C LYS A 92 -8.87 16.15 24.49
N GLU A 93 -8.38 16.39 23.28
CA GLU A 93 -8.28 17.74 22.70
C GLU A 93 -9.24 18.01 21.53
N LYS A 94 -9.87 16.97 20.97
CA LYS A 94 -10.67 17.05 19.75
C LYS A 94 -11.98 16.29 19.90
N PRO A 95 -13.01 16.59 19.07
CA PRO A 95 -14.21 15.77 19.02
C PRO A 95 -13.86 14.30 18.68
N PRO A 96 -14.60 13.30 19.20
CA PRO A 96 -14.33 11.87 18.98
C PRO A 96 -14.19 11.48 17.49
N SER A 97 -14.90 12.16 16.60
CA SER A 97 -14.85 11.97 15.15
C SER A 97 -13.52 12.34 14.52
N PHE A 98 -12.69 13.17 15.17
CA PHE A 98 -11.41 13.63 14.63
C PHE A 98 -10.43 12.48 14.43
N PHE A 99 -10.26 11.63 15.45
CA PHE A 99 -9.37 10.48 15.39
C PHE A 99 -9.78 9.52 14.26
N ARG A 100 -11.08 9.22 14.20
CA ARG A 100 -11.68 8.39 13.15
C ARG A 100 -11.40 8.96 11.76
N ASN A 101 -11.54 10.28 11.58
CA ASN A 101 -11.25 10.96 10.31
C ASN A 101 -9.76 10.96 9.97
N SER A 102 -8.87 11.16 10.94
CA SER A 102 -7.42 11.08 10.73
C SER A 102 -6.99 9.71 10.22
N VAL A 103 -7.55 8.64 10.79
CA VAL A 103 -7.27 7.28 10.35
C VAL A 103 -7.84 7.00 8.95
N PHE A 104 -9.06 7.47 8.67
CA PHE A 104 -9.64 7.35 7.33
C PHE A 104 -8.78 8.04 6.26
N ILE A 105 -8.35 9.28 6.53
CA ILE A 105 -7.46 10.04 5.63
C ILE A 105 -6.13 9.29 5.44
N PHE A 106 -5.56 8.75 6.53
CA PHE A 106 -4.33 7.95 6.45
C PHE A 106 -4.47 6.77 5.48
N PHE A 107 -5.52 5.94 5.60
CA PHE A 107 -5.69 4.78 4.71
C PHE A 107 -5.93 5.21 3.26
N ARG A 108 -6.74 6.24 3.03
CA ARG A 108 -6.96 6.81 1.69
C ARG A 108 -5.64 7.24 1.05
N ASP A 109 -4.84 8.00 1.80
CA ASP A 109 -3.59 8.56 1.29
C ASP A 109 -2.54 7.44 1.10
N ALA A 110 -2.49 6.45 1.99
CA ALA A 110 -1.64 5.27 1.86
C ALA A 110 -1.94 4.46 0.60
N LEU A 111 -3.23 4.20 0.32
CA LEU A 111 -3.65 3.51 -0.90
C LEU A 111 -3.24 4.28 -2.16
N SER A 112 -3.42 5.61 -2.16
CA SER A 112 -2.99 6.47 -3.26
C SER A 112 -1.48 6.39 -3.50
N VAL A 113 -0.67 6.40 -2.43
CA VAL A 113 0.78 6.26 -2.55
C VAL A 113 1.16 4.88 -3.09
N ILE A 114 0.55 3.79 -2.59
CA ILE A 114 0.81 2.42 -3.08
C ILE A 114 0.47 2.30 -4.57
N LYS A 115 -0.66 2.87 -5.02
CA LYS A 115 -1.04 2.98 -6.44
C LYS A 115 0.07 3.67 -7.24
N ASN A 116 0.57 4.82 -6.78
CA ASN A 116 1.63 5.57 -7.47
C ASN A 116 2.96 4.80 -7.53
N LEU A 117 3.34 4.07 -6.48
CA LEU A 117 4.52 3.20 -6.48
C LEU A 117 4.42 2.12 -7.56
N ILE A 118 3.26 1.46 -7.67
CA ILE A 118 3.03 0.40 -8.66
C ILE A 118 3.04 0.98 -10.08
N LEU A 119 2.39 2.12 -10.31
CA LEU A 119 2.39 2.79 -11.61
C LEU A 119 3.80 3.19 -12.04
N THR A 120 4.61 3.70 -11.10
CA THR A 120 6.02 4.07 -11.36
C THR A 120 6.82 2.82 -11.73
N LEU A 121 6.63 1.69 -11.04
CA LEU A 121 7.26 0.41 -11.38
C LEU A 121 6.75 -0.16 -12.72
N LYS A 122 5.50 0.09 -13.11
CA LYS A 122 4.88 -0.39 -14.37
C LYS A 122 5.33 0.36 -15.60
N SER A 123 5.48 1.69 -15.51
CA SER A 123 5.90 2.54 -16.63
C SER A 123 7.26 2.14 -17.25
N SER A 124 8.04 1.32 -16.53
CA SER A 124 9.30 0.72 -16.98
C SER A 124 9.19 -0.69 -17.58
N SER A 125 7.98 -1.20 -17.89
CA SER A 125 7.76 -2.56 -18.43
C SER A 125 7.10 -2.58 -19.81
N SER A 126 6.66 -1.44 -20.32
CA SER A 126 6.07 -1.29 -21.65
C SER A 126 7.10 -0.75 -22.64
N SER A 127 7.99 -1.62 -23.12
CA SER A 127 8.91 -1.34 -24.23
C SER A 127 9.21 -2.61 -25.02
N SER A 128 8.18 -3.27 -25.56
CA SER A 128 8.39 -4.12 -26.73
C SER A 128 8.78 -3.22 -27.92
N SER A 129 9.84 -3.61 -28.63
CA SER A 129 10.30 -3.05 -29.92
C SER A 129 10.92 -1.64 -29.95
N SER A 130 12.18 -1.50 -29.54
CA SER A 130 13.25 -0.83 -30.33
C SER A 130 14.52 -0.68 -29.50
N ALA A 131 15.66 -1.08 -30.09
CA ALA A 131 16.93 -1.35 -29.44
C ALA A 131 17.71 -0.14 -28.88
N SER A 132 17.06 0.93 -28.37
CA SER A 132 17.79 2.07 -27.79
C SER A 132 16.97 3.00 -26.87
N SER A 133 16.08 2.47 -26.01
CA SER A 133 15.63 3.21 -24.82
C SER A 133 15.21 2.24 -23.72
N SER A 134 16.14 1.92 -22.82
CA SER A 134 15.82 1.29 -21.55
C SER A 134 14.79 2.17 -20.83
N SER A 135 13.57 1.69 -20.60
CA SER A 135 12.65 2.42 -19.73
C SER A 135 13.18 2.28 -18.30
N VAL A 136 13.92 3.31 -17.88
CA VAL A 136 14.58 3.35 -16.59
C VAL A 136 13.53 3.59 -15.51
N VAL A 137 13.51 2.75 -14.48
CA VAL A 137 12.70 3.00 -13.27
C VAL A 137 13.18 4.30 -12.62
N ASP A 138 12.25 5.22 -12.37
CA ASP A 138 12.52 6.42 -11.59
C ASP A 138 12.58 6.09 -10.09
N PHE A 139 13.76 5.70 -9.63
CA PHE A 139 14.02 5.35 -8.23
C PHE A 139 13.90 6.55 -7.29
N ASP A 140 14.13 7.77 -7.76
CA ASP A 140 14.01 8.98 -6.94
C ASP A 140 12.54 9.29 -6.66
N LEU A 141 11.67 9.13 -7.66
CA LEU A 141 10.22 9.25 -7.50
C LEU A 141 9.66 8.16 -6.57
N LEU A 142 10.13 6.91 -6.72
CA LEU A 142 9.80 5.82 -5.79
C LEU A 142 10.18 6.15 -4.35
N ASN A 143 11.38 6.70 -4.15
CA ASN A 143 11.86 7.08 -2.82
C ASN A 143 11.01 8.19 -2.21
N MET A 144 10.68 9.24 -2.99
CA MET A 144 9.82 10.33 -2.55
C MET A 144 8.47 9.82 -2.04
N HIS A 145 7.79 9.00 -2.84
CA HIS A 145 6.51 8.39 -2.46
C HIS A 145 6.64 7.50 -1.22
N CYS A 146 7.68 6.68 -1.15
CA CYS A 146 7.90 5.79 -0.02
C CYS A 146 8.17 6.56 1.29
N LEU A 147 8.99 7.62 1.24
CA LEU A 147 9.27 8.48 2.39
C LEU A 147 8.02 9.20 2.90
N GLN A 148 7.15 9.66 2.00
CA GLN A 148 5.87 10.26 2.37
C GLN A 148 5.00 9.27 3.18
N LEU A 149 4.87 8.03 2.69
CA LEU A 149 4.10 7.00 3.39
C LEU A 149 4.75 6.59 4.71
N LYS A 150 6.07 6.42 4.73
CA LYS A 150 6.82 6.13 5.96
C LYS A 150 6.59 7.19 7.03
N GLY A 151 6.65 8.47 6.64
CA GLY A 151 6.37 9.60 7.53
C GLY A 151 4.94 9.58 8.07
N SER A 152 3.93 9.42 7.21
CA SER A 152 2.53 9.38 7.64
C SER A 152 2.22 8.17 8.53
N SER A 153 2.79 7.00 8.22
CA SER A 153 2.69 5.79 9.04
C SER A 153 3.34 5.98 10.41
N SER A 154 4.51 6.65 10.47
CA SER A 154 5.16 6.98 11.74
C SER A 154 4.32 7.94 12.57
N CYS A 155 3.67 8.94 11.97
CA CYS A 155 2.84 9.92 12.67
C CYS A 155 1.65 9.26 13.38
N ILE A 156 1.00 8.30 12.72
CA ILE A 156 -0.15 7.59 13.30
C ILE A 156 0.27 6.40 14.16
N GLY A 157 1.48 5.87 14.00
CA GLY A 157 1.98 4.69 14.71
C GLY A 157 1.69 3.36 14.01
N ALA A 158 1.41 3.37 12.70
CA ALA A 158 1.22 2.18 11.87
C ALA A 158 2.59 1.52 11.55
N CYS A 159 3.15 0.80 12.51
CA CYS A 159 4.53 0.34 12.44
C CYS A 159 4.77 -0.72 11.36
N THR A 160 3.81 -1.60 11.05
CA THR A 160 3.99 -2.60 9.98
C THR A 160 4.19 -1.92 8.63
N ILE A 161 3.37 -0.91 8.29
CA ILE A 161 3.51 -0.16 7.03
C ILE A 161 4.84 0.61 7.02
N MET A 162 5.21 1.24 8.14
CA MET A 162 6.50 1.94 8.28
C MET A 162 7.71 1.01 8.07
N ASN A 163 7.63 -0.22 8.57
CA ASN A 163 8.68 -1.23 8.40
C ASN A 163 8.77 -1.69 6.94
N GLU A 164 7.65 -1.96 6.29
CA GLU A 164 7.64 -2.31 4.86
C GLU A 164 8.12 -1.16 3.97
N CYS A 165 7.84 0.10 4.32
CA CYS A 165 8.46 1.25 3.66
C CYS A 165 9.99 1.25 3.83
N SER A 166 10.52 0.81 4.97
CA SER A 166 11.97 0.72 5.17
C SER A 166 12.59 -0.37 4.30
N ASN A 167 11.94 -1.54 4.20
CA ASN A 167 12.35 -2.62 3.27
C ASN A 167 12.30 -2.13 1.80
N PHE A 168 11.29 -1.34 1.45
CA PHE A 168 11.15 -0.77 0.11
C PHE A 168 12.26 0.23 -0.21
N ILE A 169 12.64 1.08 0.75
CA ILE A 169 13.78 2.01 0.59
C ILE A 169 15.09 1.23 0.37
N GLU A 170 15.34 0.14 1.10
CA GLU A 170 16.52 -0.69 0.87
C GLU A 170 16.54 -1.28 -0.56
N ALA A 171 15.39 -1.66 -1.10
CA ALA A 171 15.27 -2.13 -2.48
C ALA A 171 15.52 -1.01 -3.50
N ILE A 172 15.07 0.22 -3.21
CA ILE A 172 15.35 1.41 -4.02
C ILE A 172 16.85 1.72 -4.01
N ASP A 173 17.51 1.67 -2.85
CA ASP A 173 18.94 1.98 -2.71
C ASP A 173 19.82 1.02 -3.53
N LYS A 174 19.40 -0.24 -3.64
CA LYS A 174 20.02 -1.26 -4.50
C LYS A 174 19.70 -1.07 -6.00
N LYS A 175 18.82 -0.13 -6.35
CA LYS A 175 18.30 0.10 -7.71
C LYS A 175 17.77 -1.18 -8.36
N SER A 176 17.14 -2.05 -7.57
CA SER A 176 16.67 -3.37 -8.01
C SER A 176 15.17 -3.34 -8.24
N LYS A 177 14.75 -3.33 -9.52
CA LYS A 177 13.32 -3.33 -9.90
C LYS A 177 12.58 -4.56 -9.34
N ASN A 178 13.20 -5.74 -9.42
CA ASN A 178 12.60 -6.97 -8.91
C ASN A 178 12.45 -6.95 -7.38
N GLU A 179 13.43 -6.43 -6.64
CA GLU A 179 13.29 -6.24 -5.18
C GLU A 179 12.24 -5.19 -4.85
N CYS A 180 12.16 -4.09 -5.60
CA CYS A 180 11.09 -3.09 -5.42
C CYS A 180 9.71 -3.70 -5.69
N LEU A 181 9.56 -4.52 -6.73
CA LEU A 181 8.31 -5.22 -7.02
C LEU A 181 7.91 -6.18 -5.90
N GLN A 182 8.87 -6.89 -5.29
CA GLN A 182 8.58 -7.73 -4.13
C GLN A 182 8.24 -6.90 -2.89
N ALA A 183 8.95 -5.80 -2.66
CA ALA A 183 8.71 -4.93 -1.51
C ALA A 183 7.35 -4.21 -1.61
N VAL A 184 6.91 -3.76 -2.80
CA VAL A 184 5.57 -3.15 -2.95
C VAL A 184 4.46 -4.16 -2.74
N LYS A 185 4.67 -5.44 -3.09
CA LYS A 185 3.73 -6.52 -2.75
C LYS A 185 3.57 -6.67 -1.26
N ASN A 186 4.68 -6.73 -0.53
CA ASN A 186 4.66 -6.88 0.92
C ASN A 186 4.00 -5.66 1.59
N LEU A 187 4.31 -4.45 1.10
CA LEU A 187 3.69 -3.21 1.53
C LEU A 187 2.17 -3.20 1.29
N ASN A 188 1.70 -3.63 0.11
CA ASN A 188 0.27 -3.74 -0.20
C ASN A 188 -0.43 -4.75 0.73
N LYS A 189 0.19 -5.90 0.96
CA LYS A 189 -0.32 -6.91 1.91
C LYS A 189 -0.43 -6.34 3.33
N ALA A 190 0.62 -5.70 3.83
CA ALA A 190 0.62 -5.08 5.16
C ALA A 190 -0.46 -4.00 5.30
N TYR A 191 -0.65 -3.18 4.25
CA TYR A 191 -1.73 -2.21 4.18
C TYR A 191 -3.11 -2.89 4.33
N ARG A 192 -3.38 -3.95 3.56
CA ARG A 192 -4.67 -4.66 3.58
C ARG A 192 -4.95 -5.32 4.93
N GLU A 193 -3.96 -5.99 5.50
CA GLU A 193 -4.07 -6.64 6.81
C GLU A 193 -4.38 -5.62 7.91
N LEU A 194 -3.64 -4.50 7.93
CA LEU A 194 -3.89 -3.41 8.87
C LEU A 194 -5.28 -2.81 8.65
N HIS A 195 -5.66 -2.57 7.39
CA HIS A 195 -6.95 -1.97 7.03
C HIS A 195 -8.13 -2.82 7.50
N ILE A 196 -8.11 -4.14 7.33
CA ILE A 196 -9.16 -5.06 7.79
C ILE A 196 -9.35 -4.98 9.31
N LYS A 197 -8.23 -4.97 10.05
CA LYS A 197 -8.22 -4.89 11.52
C LYS A 197 -8.75 -3.54 11.99
N PHE A 198 -8.33 -2.47 11.32
CA PHE A 198 -8.81 -1.13 11.58
C PHE A 198 -10.28 -0.92 11.25
N ARG A 199 -10.81 -1.56 10.20
CA ARG A 199 -12.24 -1.54 9.91
C ARG A 199 -13.06 -2.14 11.06
N SER A 200 -12.53 -3.19 11.69
CA SER A 200 -13.17 -3.82 12.85
C SER A 200 -13.09 -2.90 14.08
N PHE A 201 -11.93 -2.28 14.31
CA PHE A 201 -11.72 -1.28 15.35
C PHE A 201 -12.64 -0.05 15.18
N MET A 202 -12.80 0.44 13.95
CA MET A 202 -13.67 1.56 13.59
C MET A 202 -15.16 1.27 13.73
N LYS A 203 -15.59 0.03 13.95
CA LYS A 203 -17.00 -0.25 14.30
C LYS A 203 -17.28 -0.04 15.79
N VAL A 204 -16.22 -0.01 16.59
CA VAL A 204 -16.28 0.04 18.06
C VAL A 204 -15.98 1.43 18.62
N LEU A 205 -15.27 2.27 17.83
CA LEU A 205 -14.99 3.68 18.11
C LEU A 205 -16.24 4.56 18.12
#